data_AF-A0A2V9KJ13-F1
#
_entry.id   AF-A0A2V9KJ13-F1
#
_cell.length_a   1.000
_cell.length_b   1.000
_cell.length_c   1.000
_cell.angle_alpha   90.00
_cell.angle_beta   90.00
_cell.angle_gamma   90.00
#
_symmetry.space_group_name_H-M   'P 1'
#
loop_
_entity.id
_entity.type
_entity.pdbx_description
1 polymer ?
#
loop_
_entity_poly.entity_id
_entity_poly.type
_entity_poly.pdbx_seq_one_letter_code
_entity_poly.pdbx_strand_id
1 'polypeptide(L)'
;MSVEFKYEGADILEDLEEKTKYLEQIDLLVCWTCEDQQFEAAGVSVHSVERDAELFNGAGKRLEFGASFSSQRSVYVIELKSLVKRLETEG
;
A
#
# COMPACT_ATOMS: atom_id res chain seq x y z
N MET A 1 3.51 -14.88 -3.16
CA MET A 1 3.82 -13.62 -2.47
C MET A 1 4.55 -12.73 -3.44
N SER A 2 3.92 -11.65 -3.86
CA SER A 2 4.45 -10.69 -4.82
C SER A 2 4.57 -9.32 -4.18
N VAL A 3 5.76 -8.73 -4.33
CA VAL A 3 6.14 -7.47 -3.73
C VAL A 3 6.36 -6.47 -4.86
N GLU A 4 5.68 -5.34 -4.78
CA GLU A 4 5.83 -4.23 -5.71
C GLU A 4 6.61 -3.09 -5.04
N PHE A 5 7.47 -2.44 -5.82
CA PHE A 5 8.29 -1.33 -5.35
C PHE A 5 7.97 -0.08 -6.17
N LYS A 6 7.64 1.00 -5.46
CA LYS A 6 7.43 2.32 -6.07
C LYS A 6 8.15 3.38 -5.27
N TYR A 7 8.45 4.52 -5.88
CA TYR A 7 8.92 5.66 -5.09
C TYR A 7 7.71 6.31 -4.40
N GLU A 8 6.71 6.73 -5.16
CA GLU A 8 5.43 7.20 -4.66
C GLU A 8 4.39 6.07 -4.70
N GLY A 9 3.69 5.84 -3.60
CA GLY A 9 2.68 4.77 -3.53
C GLY A 9 1.60 4.93 -4.59
N ALA A 10 1.20 6.17 -4.89
CA ALA A 10 0.15 6.49 -5.86
C ALA A 10 0.47 6.07 -7.31
N ASP A 11 1.76 5.88 -7.66
CA ASP A 11 2.17 5.36 -8.97
C ASP A 11 1.55 3.99 -9.28
N ILE A 12 1.09 3.25 -8.26
CA ILE A 12 0.40 1.98 -8.46
C ILE A 12 -1.00 2.17 -9.04
N LEU A 13 -1.66 3.31 -8.81
CA LEU A 13 -2.97 3.59 -9.35
C LEU A 13 -2.89 3.74 -10.88
N GLU A 14 -1.86 4.44 -11.36
CA GLU A 14 -1.57 4.59 -12.79
C GLU A 14 -1.30 3.23 -13.44
N ASP A 15 -0.47 2.37 -12.82
CA ASP A 15 -0.19 1.02 -13.33
C ASP A 15 -1.47 0.17 -13.48
N LEU A 16 -2.41 0.32 -12.55
CA LEU A 16 -3.68 -0.40 -12.57
C LEU A 16 -4.64 0.17 -13.65
N GLU A 17 -4.70 1.48 -13.80
CA GLU A 17 -5.49 2.16 -14.84
C GLU A 17 -5.00 1.81 -16.25
N GLU A 18 -3.67 1.80 -16.46
CA GLU A 18 -3.04 1.44 -17.73
C GLU A 18 -3.00 -0.07 -17.99
N LYS A 19 -3.44 -0.89 -17.01
CA LYS A 19 -3.39 -2.36 -17.05
C LYS A 19 -1.99 -2.91 -17.26
N THR A 20 -0.96 -2.19 -16.83
CA THR A 20 0.43 -2.66 -16.85
C THR A 20 0.70 -3.64 -15.70
N LYS A 21 -0.13 -3.58 -14.64
CA LYS A 21 -0.14 -4.51 -13.51
C LYS A 21 -1.55 -5.01 -13.23
N TYR A 22 -1.61 -6.17 -12.59
CA TYR A 22 -2.86 -6.74 -12.08
C TYR A 22 -2.86 -6.69 -10.57
N LEU A 23 -3.91 -6.12 -10.00
CA LEU A 23 -4.10 -5.97 -8.56
C LEU A 23 -4.05 -7.33 -7.83
N GLU A 24 -4.51 -8.39 -8.48
CA GLU A 24 -4.48 -9.76 -7.96
C GLU A 24 -3.05 -10.29 -7.77
N GLN A 25 -2.06 -9.65 -8.39
CA GLN A 25 -0.66 -10.05 -8.36
C GLN A 25 0.16 -9.26 -7.34
N ILE A 26 -0.46 -8.45 -6.47
CA ILE A 26 0.27 -7.65 -5.49
C ILE A 26 -0.22 -8.03 -4.09
N ASP A 27 0.71 -8.46 -3.24
CA ASP A 27 0.43 -8.73 -1.82
C ASP A 27 0.96 -7.59 -0.93
N LEU A 28 2.12 -7.02 -1.31
CA LEU A 28 2.82 -5.99 -0.56
C LEU A 28 3.32 -4.89 -1.51
N LEU A 29 3.03 -3.65 -1.18
CA LEU A 29 3.61 -2.45 -1.77
C LEU A 29 4.65 -1.87 -0.81
N VAL A 30 5.87 -1.67 -1.31
CA VAL A 30 6.93 -0.95 -0.61
C VAL A 30 7.16 0.36 -1.33
N CYS A 31 7.00 1.48 -0.62
CA CYS A 31 7.18 2.81 -1.20
C CYS A 31 7.84 3.79 -0.25
N TRP A 32 8.38 4.89 -0.80
CA TRP A 32 8.98 5.94 0.02
C TRP A 32 7.90 6.72 0.78
N THR A 33 6.85 7.14 0.07
CA THR A 33 5.68 7.85 0.61
C THR A 33 4.39 7.19 0.14
N CYS A 34 3.35 7.24 0.97
CA CYS A 34 2.01 6.76 0.63
C CYS A 34 0.97 7.71 1.23
N GLU A 35 0.46 8.64 0.43
CA GLU A 35 -0.51 9.63 0.88
C GLU A 35 -1.94 9.09 0.74
N ASP A 36 -2.64 8.99 1.88
CA ASP A 36 -3.96 8.35 1.94
C ASP A 36 -4.97 9.07 1.04
N GLN A 37 -4.88 10.39 0.96
CA GLN A 37 -5.78 11.23 0.15
C GLN A 37 -5.76 10.86 -1.34
N GLN A 38 -4.62 10.44 -1.89
CA GLN A 38 -4.52 10.05 -3.30
C GLN A 38 -5.31 8.76 -3.58
N PHE A 39 -5.25 7.80 -2.64
CA PHE A 39 -5.97 6.53 -2.72
C PHE A 39 -7.46 6.69 -2.46
N GLU A 40 -7.83 7.47 -1.43
CA GLU A 40 -9.22 7.77 -1.11
C GLU A 40 -9.92 8.48 -2.29
N ALA A 41 -9.24 9.41 -2.95
CA ALA A 41 -9.75 10.07 -4.15
C ALA A 41 -9.99 9.11 -5.33
N ALA A 42 -9.25 8.00 -5.40
CA ALA A 42 -9.43 6.93 -6.38
C ALA A 42 -10.49 5.88 -5.95
N GLY A 43 -11.15 6.08 -4.81
CA GLY A 43 -12.13 5.14 -4.25
C GLY A 43 -11.50 3.88 -3.66
N VAL A 44 -10.23 3.96 -3.25
CA VAL A 44 -9.52 2.93 -2.49
C VAL A 44 -9.62 3.25 -1.01
N SER A 45 -10.12 2.32 -0.22
CA SER A 45 -10.20 2.49 1.23
C SER A 45 -8.82 2.29 1.84
N VAL A 46 -8.42 3.16 2.77
CA VAL A 46 -7.13 3.08 3.46
C VAL A 46 -7.38 2.75 4.93
N HIS A 47 -6.72 1.71 5.42
CA HIS A 47 -6.83 1.25 6.79
C HIS A 47 -5.46 1.25 7.47
N SER A 48 -5.36 1.74 8.70
CA SER A 48 -4.16 1.59 9.51
C SER A 48 -3.98 0.13 9.94
N VAL A 49 -2.74 -0.34 9.96
CA VAL A 49 -2.38 -1.68 10.42
C VAL A 49 -1.62 -1.60 11.74
N GLU A 50 -2.06 -2.39 12.72
CA GLU A 50 -1.32 -2.56 13.98
C GLU A 50 -0.11 -3.49 13.80
N ARG A 51 0.97 -3.22 14.55
CA ARG A 51 2.31 -3.84 14.41
C ARG A 51 2.30 -5.37 14.36
N ASP A 52 1.40 -6.00 15.10
CA ASP A 52 1.39 -7.44 15.36
C ASP A 52 0.12 -8.14 14.85
N ALA A 53 -0.76 -7.41 14.17
CA ALA A 53 -2.07 -7.91 13.77
C ALA A 53 -2.07 -8.61 12.40
N GLU A 54 -1.00 -8.48 11.60
CA GLU A 54 -1.06 -8.69 10.15
C GLU A 54 0.17 -9.41 9.57
N LEU A 55 0.02 -9.89 8.33
CA LEU A 55 0.95 -10.80 7.63
C LEU A 55 2.37 -10.23 7.38
N PHE A 56 2.54 -8.90 7.41
CA PHE A 56 3.78 -8.22 7.00
C PHE A 56 4.29 -7.27 8.09
N ASN A 57 5.36 -7.69 8.78
CA ASN A 57 6.01 -6.85 9.79
C ASN A 57 6.47 -5.51 9.19
N GLY A 58 6.15 -4.43 9.90
CA GLY A 58 6.51 -3.07 9.49
C GLY A 58 5.51 -2.40 8.56
N ALA A 59 4.51 -3.13 8.02
CA ALA A 59 3.40 -2.54 7.30
C ALA A 59 2.64 -1.59 8.23
N GLY A 60 2.40 -0.38 7.75
CA GLY A 60 1.65 0.64 8.50
C GLY A 60 0.21 0.78 8.04
N LYS A 61 -0.10 0.30 6.83
CA LYS A 61 -1.39 0.50 6.16
C LYS A 61 -1.79 -0.72 5.34
N ARG A 62 -3.09 -0.84 5.11
CA ARG A 62 -3.73 -1.79 4.18
C ARG A 62 -4.66 -1.01 3.25
N LEU A 63 -4.42 -1.14 1.97
CA LEU A 63 -5.26 -0.58 0.90
C LEU A 63 -6.30 -1.61 0.52
N GLU A 64 -7.57 -1.23 0.49
CA GLU A 64 -8.68 -2.06 0.05
C GLU A 64 -9.30 -1.52 -1.23
N PHE A 65 -9.11 -2.28 -2.29
CA PHE A 65 -9.61 -2.02 -3.62
C PHE A 65 -10.90 -2.83 -3.76
N GLY A 66 -12.06 -2.19 -3.93
CA GLY A 66 -13.33 -2.93 -3.95
C GLY A 66 -14.55 -2.19 -4.50
N ALA A 67 -14.59 -0.86 -4.42
CA ALA A 67 -15.68 -0.09 -5.04
C ALA A 67 -15.42 0.20 -6.54
N SER A 68 -14.15 0.45 -6.90
CA SER A 68 -13.74 0.86 -8.25
C SER A 68 -13.11 -0.28 -9.08
N PHE A 69 -12.93 -1.48 -8.51
CA PHE A 69 -12.16 -2.58 -9.11
C PHE A 69 -13.01 -3.85 -9.27
N SER A 70 -12.68 -4.67 -10.28
CA SER A 70 -13.43 -5.90 -10.62
C SER A 70 -13.37 -7.00 -9.54
N SER A 71 -12.45 -6.90 -8.60
CA SER A 71 -12.23 -7.86 -7.52
C SER A 71 -11.92 -7.09 -6.23
N GLN A 72 -12.53 -7.53 -5.11
CA GLN A 72 -12.18 -6.99 -3.80
C GLN A 72 -10.83 -7.57 -3.38
N ARG A 73 -9.84 -6.70 -3.16
CA ARG A 73 -8.46 -7.12 -2.84
C ARG A 73 -7.81 -6.15 -1.88
N SER A 74 -6.94 -6.70 -1.04
CA SER A 74 -6.14 -5.94 -0.09
C SER A 74 -4.66 -5.99 -0.45
N VAL A 75 -3.99 -4.85 -0.35
CA VAL A 75 -2.53 -4.72 -0.51
C VAL A 75 -1.97 -4.07 0.76
N TYR A 76 -0.96 -4.68 1.36
CA TYR A 76 -0.27 -4.10 2.51
C TYR A 76 0.75 -3.07 2.05
N VAL A 77 0.99 -2.04 2.86
CA VAL A 77 1.94 -0.97 2.52
C VAL A 77 2.99 -0.81 3.60
N ILE A 78 4.25 -0.90 3.19
CA ILE A 78 5.39 -0.42 3.97
C ILE A 78 5.82 0.92 3.40
N GLU A 79 5.55 1.99 4.14
CA GLU A 79 6.05 3.33 3.86
C GLU A 79 7.42 3.51 4.52
N LEU A 80 8.48 3.51 3.71
CA LEU A 80 9.86 3.54 4.17
C LEU A 80 10.20 4.83 4.94
N LYS A 81 9.70 6.00 4.51
CA LYS A 81 9.95 7.26 5.20
C LYS A 81 9.40 7.23 6.64
N SER A 82 8.22 6.66 6.82
CA SER A 82 7.60 6.46 8.14
C SER A 82 8.32 5.38 8.94
N LEU A 83 8.81 4.32 8.30
CA LEU A 83 9.63 3.29 8.95
C LEU A 83 10.97 3.83 9.46
N VAL A 84 11.72 4.57 8.64
CA VAL A 84 13.02 5.14 9.03
C VAL A 84 12.87 6.08 10.22
N LYS A 85 11.91 7.01 10.16
CA LYS A 85 11.62 7.91 11.30
C LYS A 85 11.34 7.16 12.59
N ARG A 86 10.58 6.06 12.52
CA ARG A 86 10.29 5.22 13.69
C ARG A 86 11.56 4.56 14.25
N LEU A 87 12.39 4.00 13.38
CA LEU A 87 13.64 3.35 13.77
C LEU A 87 14.62 4.33 14.41
N GLU A 88 14.66 5.58 13.95
CA GLU A 88 15.46 6.65 14.56
C GLU A 88 14.93 7.08 15.95
N THR A 89 13.63 6.95 16.20
CA THR A 89 13.02 7.32 17.49
C THR A 89 12.99 6.19 18.52
N GLU A 90 13.06 4.93 18.08
CA GLU A 90 13.01 3.73 18.94
C GLU A 90 14.39 3.08 19.14
N GLY A 91 15.43 3.57 18.46
CA GLY A 91 16.81 3.08 18.51
C GLY A 91 17.67 3.70 19.60
#